data_AF-A0A3B0JTR2-F1
#
_entry.id   AF-A0A3B0JTR2-F1
#
_cell.length_a   1.000
_cell.length_b   1.000
_cell.length_c   1.000
_cell.angle_alpha   90.00
_cell.angle_beta   90.00
_cell.angle_gamma   90.00
#
_symmetry.space_group_name_H-M   'P 1'
#
loop_
_entity.id
_entity.type
_entity.pdbx_description
1 polymer ?
#
loop_
_entity_poly.entity_id
_entity_poly.type
_entity_poly.pdbx_seq_one_letter_code
_entity_poly.pdbx_strand_id
1 'polypeptide(L)'
;MSVPPYLHFTQIGDPVLRQVAEEVPVERIGTVEIDQIVERMVKVLRHYDCVGVAAPQVGIPLRIIVMEFREGKQEQFKPEIYAARKMSTLPLTVFINPELEISSSALNKHPEGCMSVRGYSAEVERYDKVRIRGIGKLGTPAELELEGWNARIAQHEMDHLNGMIYVDRMDVSTFNCLSWQQINAAEGRSAIWFHKQPANLYKSIIGTRRSLSTSLPAGQSFRKWYQQLWTTERTNLPPYSHFTQIGDPVLRQQAAAVPVELIESPEIEAIVEQMVKVLRKYNCVGIAAPQIGVSLRIIAMEFKKSLQKEMPEAVYQSRQMSELPLTVLINPVLTVTNYAKLKHPEGCMSVRGFSADVERFEGVKLSGLDTSSKQKDHEFSGWNARIAQHEMDHLDGKLYTDQMDRSTFSCTCWEAVNTKSGRVEIPFYK
;
A
#
# COMPACT_ATOMS: atom_id res chain seq x y z
N MET A 1 21.76 -3.77 -16.46
CA MET A 1 20.41 -3.22 -16.17
C MET A 1 19.73 -2.94 -17.51
N SER A 2 18.41 -2.86 -17.56
CA SER A 2 17.71 -2.25 -18.70
C SER A 2 18.13 -0.78 -18.84
N VAL A 3 18.13 -0.26 -20.07
CA VAL A 3 18.33 1.17 -20.35
C VAL A 3 16.95 1.81 -20.59
N PRO A 4 16.65 3.00 -20.04
CA PRO A 4 15.45 3.75 -20.40
C PRO A 4 15.38 4.06 -21.91
N PRO A 5 14.18 4.28 -22.49
CA PRO A 5 12.87 4.21 -21.85
C PRO A 5 12.40 2.76 -21.64
N TYR A 6 11.97 2.46 -20.41
CA TYR A 6 11.59 1.11 -19.98
C TYR A 6 10.30 0.59 -20.63
N LEU A 7 10.16 -0.75 -20.69
CA LEU A 7 8.92 -1.46 -21.04
C LEU A 7 8.06 -1.82 -19.81
N HIS A 8 8.46 -1.38 -18.63
CA HIS A 8 7.75 -1.51 -17.36
C HIS A 8 7.77 -0.17 -16.64
N PHE A 9 6.90 -0.03 -15.64
CA PHE A 9 6.91 1.14 -14.77
C PHE A 9 8.14 1.13 -13.85
N THR A 10 8.76 2.30 -13.67
CA THR A 10 9.59 2.57 -12.49
C THR A 10 8.73 2.51 -11.24
N GLN A 11 9.28 2.00 -10.13
CA GLN A 11 8.59 2.00 -8.85
C GLN A 11 9.14 3.10 -7.96
N ILE A 12 8.28 3.64 -7.10
CA ILE A 12 8.67 4.66 -6.13
C ILE A 12 9.86 4.15 -5.30
N GLY A 13 10.87 5.00 -5.10
CA GLY A 13 12.20 4.58 -4.69
C GLY A 13 13.25 4.74 -5.79
N ASP A 14 12.86 4.74 -7.07
CA ASP A 14 13.70 5.31 -8.13
C ASP A 14 13.77 6.85 -7.98
N PRO A 15 14.96 7.47 -7.96
CA PRO A 15 15.10 8.93 -7.90
C PRO A 15 14.37 9.68 -9.00
N VAL A 16 14.20 9.09 -10.20
CA VAL A 16 13.53 9.75 -11.34
C VAL A 16 12.08 10.15 -11.01
N LEU A 17 11.42 9.41 -10.12
CA LEU A 17 10.03 9.66 -9.69
C LEU A 17 9.90 10.74 -8.61
N ARG A 18 11.02 11.24 -8.09
CA ARG A 18 11.10 12.32 -7.08
C ARG A 18 11.80 13.57 -7.60
N GLN A 19 12.27 13.54 -8.85
CA GLN A 19 12.88 14.69 -9.53
C GLN A 19 11.80 15.48 -10.28
N VAL A 20 11.97 16.80 -10.35
CA VAL A 20 11.24 17.63 -11.31
C VAL A 20 11.80 17.32 -12.69
N ALA A 21 10.93 16.91 -13.61
CA ALA A 21 11.32 16.56 -14.96
C ALA A 21 11.70 17.80 -15.78
N GLU A 22 12.71 17.68 -16.63
CA GLU A 22 13.24 18.73 -17.50
C GLU A 22 12.32 18.95 -18.70
N GLU A 23 12.22 20.21 -19.16
CA GLU A 23 11.55 20.51 -20.43
C GLU A 23 12.29 19.86 -21.60
N VAL A 24 11.53 19.34 -22.56
CA VAL A 24 12.06 18.93 -23.86
C VAL A 24 12.44 20.20 -24.63
N PRO A 25 13.71 20.40 -25.03
CA PRO A 25 14.10 21.54 -25.86
C PRO A 25 13.30 21.57 -27.17
N VAL A 26 12.88 22.75 -27.60
CA VAL A 26 11.97 22.93 -28.74
C VAL A 26 12.52 22.30 -30.02
N GLU A 27 13.83 22.40 -30.22
CA GLU A 27 14.57 21.81 -31.35
C GLU A 27 14.64 20.27 -31.32
N ARG A 28 14.32 19.63 -30.18
CA ARG A 28 14.20 18.16 -30.06
C ARG A 28 12.79 17.66 -30.29
N ILE A 29 11.77 18.54 -30.31
CA ILE A 29 10.39 18.15 -30.55
C ILE A 29 10.22 17.69 -32.00
N GLY A 30 9.60 16.53 -32.20
CA GLY A 30 9.48 15.90 -33.52
C GLY A 30 10.76 15.21 -34.02
N THR A 31 11.79 15.09 -33.18
CA THR A 31 12.93 14.20 -33.47
C THR A 31 12.55 12.73 -33.27
N VAL A 32 13.24 11.84 -33.99
CA VAL A 32 13.10 10.38 -33.88
C VAL A 32 13.28 9.89 -32.44
N GLU A 33 14.11 10.54 -31.63
CA GLU A 33 14.33 10.21 -30.22
C GLU A 33 13.06 10.43 -29.38
N ILE A 34 12.46 11.62 -29.47
CA ILE A 34 11.23 11.96 -28.73
C ILE A 34 10.06 11.12 -29.22
N ASP A 35 9.93 10.88 -30.54
CA ASP A 35 8.91 9.98 -31.08
C ASP A 35 9.07 8.55 -30.55
N GLN A 36 10.29 8.02 -30.43
CA GLN A 36 10.54 6.70 -29.85
C GLN A 36 10.21 6.62 -28.35
N ILE A 37 10.43 7.70 -27.59
CA ILE A 37 10.02 7.80 -26.18
C ILE A 37 8.49 7.79 -26.08
N VAL A 38 7.80 8.62 -26.85
CA VAL A 38 6.32 8.67 -26.89
C VAL A 38 5.75 7.31 -27.30
N GLU A 39 6.28 6.67 -28.35
CA GLU A 39 5.88 5.32 -28.74
C GLU A 39 6.08 4.29 -27.63
N ARG A 40 7.17 4.39 -26.86
CA ARG A 40 7.41 3.51 -25.71
C ARG A 40 6.35 3.71 -24.63
N MET A 41 6.04 4.96 -24.29
CA MET A 41 5.01 5.31 -23.32
C MET A 41 3.62 4.80 -23.75
N VAL A 42 3.25 4.96 -25.02
CA VAL A 42 1.99 4.41 -25.59
C VAL A 42 1.96 2.88 -25.50
N LYS A 43 3.08 2.20 -25.80
CA LYS A 43 3.21 0.74 -25.66
C LYS A 43 3.06 0.31 -24.20
N VAL A 44 3.65 1.03 -23.25
CA VAL A 44 3.52 0.77 -21.80
C VAL A 44 2.08 1.00 -21.32
N LEU A 45 1.47 2.14 -21.66
CA LEU A 45 0.09 2.49 -21.28
C LEU A 45 -0.88 1.37 -21.66
N ARG A 46 -0.84 0.97 -22.94
CA ARG A 46 -1.71 -0.08 -23.50
C ARG A 46 -1.33 -1.48 -23.02
N HIS A 47 -0.05 -1.74 -22.73
CA HIS A 47 0.37 -3.02 -22.15
C HIS A 47 -0.24 -3.19 -20.76
N TYR A 48 -0.14 -2.20 -19.86
CA TYR A 48 -0.66 -2.32 -18.50
C TYR A 48 -2.17 -2.01 -18.38
N ASP A 49 -2.80 -1.52 -19.45
CA ASP A 49 -4.21 -1.06 -19.50
C ASP A 49 -4.53 0.05 -18.48
N CYS A 50 -3.53 0.89 -18.18
CA CYS A 50 -3.74 2.14 -17.45
C CYS A 50 -4.32 3.23 -18.38
N VAL A 51 -4.55 4.42 -17.84
CA VAL A 51 -5.21 5.55 -18.53
C VAL A 51 -4.31 6.77 -18.72
N GLY A 52 -3.13 6.76 -18.10
CA GLY A 52 -2.11 7.80 -18.18
C GLY A 52 -0.72 7.20 -17.92
N VAL A 53 0.30 7.83 -18.50
CA VAL A 53 1.73 7.57 -18.27
C VAL A 53 2.52 8.88 -18.42
N ALA A 54 3.35 9.20 -17.42
CA ALA A 54 4.37 10.26 -17.48
C ALA A 54 5.76 9.68 -17.80
N ALA A 55 6.62 10.41 -18.51
CA ALA A 55 7.94 9.92 -18.91
C ALA A 55 8.86 9.47 -17.75
N PRO A 56 8.85 10.10 -16.55
CA PRO A 56 9.57 9.59 -15.37
C PRO A 56 9.20 8.15 -15.00
N GLN A 57 7.95 7.74 -15.26
CA GLN A 57 7.48 6.38 -15.01
C GLN A 57 8.10 5.34 -15.94
N VAL A 58 8.74 5.73 -17.04
CA VAL A 58 9.54 4.85 -17.90
C VAL A 58 11.04 5.15 -17.82
N GLY A 59 11.49 5.87 -16.78
CA GLY A 59 12.89 6.18 -16.52
C GLY A 59 13.45 7.37 -17.30
N ILE A 60 12.60 8.23 -17.84
CA ILE A 60 13.01 9.41 -18.63
C ILE A 60 12.63 10.70 -17.88
N PRO A 61 13.59 11.53 -17.43
CA PRO A 61 13.31 12.74 -16.65
C PRO A 61 12.85 13.92 -17.54
N LEU A 62 11.94 13.70 -18.49
CA LEU A 62 11.44 14.74 -19.41
C LEU A 62 9.96 15.04 -19.17
N ARG A 63 9.53 16.27 -19.45
CA ARG A 63 8.15 16.74 -19.33
C ARG A 63 7.28 16.24 -20.48
N ILE A 64 6.98 14.94 -20.48
CA ILE A 64 6.10 14.30 -21.46
C ILE A 64 5.05 13.47 -20.71
N ILE A 65 3.78 13.61 -21.10
CA ILE A 65 2.68 12.75 -20.64
C ILE A 65 1.90 12.19 -21.84
N VAL A 66 1.34 10.99 -21.64
CA VAL A 66 0.45 10.30 -22.58
C VAL A 66 -0.80 9.88 -21.82
N MET A 67 -1.97 10.19 -22.34
CA MET A 67 -3.27 9.87 -21.73
C MET A 67 -4.20 9.18 -22.74
N GLU A 68 -4.97 8.17 -22.31
CA GLU A 68 -5.91 7.46 -23.16
C GLU A 68 -7.02 6.78 -22.31
N PHE A 69 -8.28 7.20 -22.49
CA PHE A 69 -9.44 6.51 -21.92
C PHE A 69 -10.27 5.92 -23.07
N ARG A 70 -9.91 4.69 -23.45
CA ARG A 70 -10.45 4.00 -24.64
C ARG A 70 -11.92 3.66 -24.50
N GLU A 71 -12.62 3.59 -25.64
CA GLU A 71 -13.92 2.93 -25.75
C GLU A 71 -13.87 1.49 -25.19
N GLY A 72 -15.00 1.01 -24.68
CA GLY A 72 -15.09 -0.27 -23.97
C GLY A 72 -14.56 -0.27 -22.53
N LYS A 73 -13.70 0.68 -22.11
CA LYS A 73 -13.28 0.76 -20.67
C LYS A 73 -14.46 0.99 -19.72
N GLN A 74 -15.56 1.61 -20.18
CA GLN A 74 -16.79 1.76 -19.39
C GLN A 74 -17.32 0.41 -18.85
N GLU A 75 -17.17 -0.69 -19.61
CA GLU A 75 -17.62 -2.03 -19.22
C GLU A 75 -16.84 -2.60 -18.02
N GLN A 76 -15.66 -2.05 -17.71
CA GLN A 76 -14.86 -2.41 -16.53
C GLN A 76 -15.42 -1.79 -15.24
N PHE A 77 -16.34 -0.83 -15.32
CA PHE A 77 -16.90 -0.09 -14.20
C PHE A 77 -18.40 -0.32 -14.08
N LYS A 78 -18.90 -0.21 -12.85
CA LYS A 78 -20.35 -0.16 -12.64
C LYS A 78 -20.92 1.17 -13.15
N PRO A 79 -22.15 1.21 -13.69
CA PRO A 79 -22.78 2.45 -14.16
C PRO A 79 -22.80 3.56 -13.11
N GLU A 80 -23.11 3.25 -11.84
CA GLU A 80 -23.15 4.25 -10.77
C GLU A 80 -21.77 4.84 -10.45
N ILE A 81 -20.69 4.04 -10.58
CA ILE A 81 -19.31 4.51 -10.35
C ILE A 81 -18.83 5.35 -11.53
N TYR A 82 -19.14 4.92 -12.75
CA TYR A 82 -18.78 5.62 -13.99
C TYR A 82 -19.41 7.01 -14.04
N ALA A 83 -20.71 7.11 -13.73
CA ALA A 83 -21.45 8.37 -13.66
C ALA A 83 -20.97 9.25 -12.50
N ALA A 84 -20.83 8.72 -11.28
CA ALA A 84 -20.41 9.51 -10.11
C ALA A 84 -19.01 10.12 -10.25
N ARG A 85 -18.12 9.47 -11.02
CA ARG A 85 -16.76 9.95 -11.32
C ARG A 85 -16.66 10.79 -12.59
N LYS A 86 -17.79 11.05 -13.27
CA LYS A 86 -17.84 11.76 -14.57
C LYS A 86 -16.79 11.19 -15.56
N MET A 87 -16.81 9.87 -15.73
CA MET A 87 -15.92 9.21 -16.70
C MET A 87 -16.43 9.43 -18.11
N SER A 88 -15.51 9.70 -19.04
CA SER A 88 -15.78 9.85 -20.47
C SER A 88 -14.57 9.38 -21.26
N THR A 89 -14.79 9.01 -22.52
CA THR A 89 -13.69 8.60 -23.40
C THR A 89 -12.75 9.76 -23.69
N LEU A 90 -11.46 9.44 -23.81
CA LEU A 90 -10.38 10.35 -24.13
C LEU A 90 -9.53 9.67 -25.21
N PRO A 91 -9.51 10.18 -26.46
CA PRO A 91 -8.64 9.63 -27.49
C PRO A 91 -7.16 9.73 -27.05
N LEU A 92 -6.29 8.94 -27.68
CA LEU A 92 -4.86 8.96 -27.34
C LEU A 92 -4.30 10.38 -27.50
N THR A 93 -3.95 10.98 -26.37
CA THR A 93 -3.49 12.37 -26.28
C THR A 93 -2.08 12.39 -25.72
N VAL A 94 -1.22 13.22 -26.29
CA VAL A 94 0.18 13.40 -25.90
C VAL A 94 0.41 14.88 -25.65
N PHE A 95 1.05 15.22 -24.54
CA PHE A 95 1.56 16.56 -24.29
C PHE A 95 3.04 16.51 -23.95
N ILE A 96 3.83 17.30 -24.68
CA ILE A 96 5.22 17.64 -24.41
C ILE A 96 5.23 19.05 -23.79
N ASN A 97 6.04 19.24 -22.76
CA ASN A 97 6.10 20.44 -21.91
C ASN A 97 4.71 20.94 -21.48
N PRO A 98 3.88 20.10 -20.84
CA PRO A 98 2.55 20.52 -20.43
C PRO A 98 2.56 21.54 -19.28
N GLU A 99 1.59 22.45 -19.37
CA GLU A 99 1.14 23.36 -18.33
C GLU A 99 -0.32 23.05 -17.97
N LEU A 100 -0.70 23.17 -16.70
CA LEU A 100 -2.06 22.89 -16.23
C LEU A 100 -2.61 24.07 -15.43
N GLU A 101 -3.73 24.59 -15.91
CA GLU A 101 -4.53 25.67 -15.31
C GLU A 101 -5.77 25.07 -14.63
N ILE A 102 -6.13 25.56 -13.44
CA ILE A 102 -7.33 25.13 -12.72
C ILE A 102 -8.53 25.96 -13.20
N SER A 103 -9.38 25.37 -14.03
CA SER A 103 -10.56 26.05 -14.60
C SER A 103 -11.74 26.13 -13.64
N SER A 104 -11.73 25.36 -12.54
CA SER A 104 -12.76 25.42 -11.50
C SER A 104 -12.18 25.03 -10.14
N SER A 105 -12.56 25.75 -9.09
CA SER A 105 -12.25 25.42 -7.69
C SER A 105 -13.12 24.29 -7.11
N ALA A 106 -14.06 23.75 -7.88
CA ALA A 106 -14.83 22.57 -7.47
C ALA A 106 -13.89 21.36 -7.34
N LEU A 107 -13.99 20.64 -6.23
CA LEU A 107 -13.13 19.50 -5.89
C LEU A 107 -13.94 18.21 -5.88
N ASN A 108 -13.35 17.12 -6.36
CA ASN A 108 -13.89 15.77 -6.21
C ASN A 108 -12.85 14.85 -5.56
N LYS A 109 -13.32 13.92 -4.72
CA LYS A 109 -12.49 12.98 -3.97
C LYS A 109 -12.84 11.55 -4.35
N HIS A 110 -11.87 10.83 -4.92
CA HIS A 110 -12.05 9.46 -5.41
C HIS A 110 -10.76 8.65 -5.23
N PRO A 111 -10.85 7.30 -5.13
CA PRO A 111 -9.69 6.42 -5.14
C PRO A 111 -8.85 6.53 -6.42
N GLU A 112 -7.57 6.87 -6.26
CA GLU A 112 -6.49 6.75 -7.25
C GLU A 112 -5.57 5.58 -6.90
N GLY A 113 -4.95 4.99 -7.93
CA GLY A 113 -3.83 4.07 -7.80
C GLY A 113 -2.81 4.37 -8.89
N CYS A 114 -1.54 4.07 -8.64
CA CYS A 114 -0.46 4.35 -9.57
C CYS A 114 0.32 3.07 -9.89
N MET A 115 0.72 2.90 -11.16
CA MET A 115 1.53 1.75 -11.57
C MET A 115 2.96 1.78 -11.00
N SER A 116 3.43 2.93 -10.52
CA SER A 116 4.67 3.10 -9.76
C SER A 116 4.54 2.84 -8.25
N VAL A 117 3.32 2.56 -7.76
CA VAL A 117 3.04 2.15 -6.37
C VAL A 117 2.16 0.90 -6.42
N ARG A 118 2.74 -0.19 -6.94
CA ARG A 118 1.95 -1.35 -7.36
C ARG A 118 1.21 -2.02 -6.18
N GLY A 119 -0.10 -2.21 -6.35
CA GLY A 119 -0.95 -2.99 -5.45
C GLY A 119 -1.77 -2.17 -4.47
N TYR A 120 -1.58 -0.86 -4.43
CA TYR A 120 -2.24 0.04 -3.46
C TYR A 120 -3.00 1.18 -4.15
N SER A 121 -3.97 1.71 -3.43
CA SER A 121 -4.76 2.90 -3.78
C SER A 121 -5.07 3.73 -2.55
N ALA A 122 -5.39 5.00 -2.72
CA ALA A 122 -6.03 5.84 -1.71
C ALA A 122 -6.94 6.87 -2.36
N GLU A 123 -7.84 7.48 -1.59
CA GLU A 123 -8.58 8.64 -2.03
C GLU A 123 -7.68 9.88 -2.13
N VAL A 124 -7.80 10.56 -3.26
CA VAL A 124 -7.09 11.81 -3.55
C VAL A 124 -8.11 12.84 -3.98
N GLU A 125 -7.97 14.06 -3.46
CA GLU A 125 -8.77 15.20 -3.87
C GLU A 125 -8.16 15.86 -5.11
N ARG A 126 -9.01 16.18 -6.09
CA ARG A 126 -8.61 16.75 -7.39
C ARG A 126 -9.61 17.81 -7.83
N TYR A 127 -9.15 18.80 -8.58
CA TYR A 127 -10.02 19.77 -9.22
C TYR A 127 -10.89 19.10 -10.28
N ASP A 128 -12.17 19.44 -10.30
CA ASP A 128 -13.18 18.83 -11.16
C ASP A 128 -13.03 19.27 -12.63
N LYS A 129 -12.45 20.46 -12.87
CA LYS A 129 -12.16 20.99 -14.20
C LYS A 129 -10.78 21.61 -14.25
N VAL A 130 -10.01 21.24 -15.28
CA VAL A 130 -8.67 21.78 -15.56
C VAL A 130 -8.54 22.02 -17.05
N ARG A 131 -7.69 22.98 -17.41
CA ARG A 131 -7.26 23.20 -18.79
C ARG A 131 -5.79 22.82 -18.87
N ILE A 132 -5.46 21.91 -19.78
CA ILE A 132 -4.08 21.51 -20.05
C ILE A 132 -3.65 22.06 -21.40
N ARG A 133 -2.49 22.71 -21.40
CA ARG A 133 -1.79 23.23 -22.59
C ARG A 133 -0.48 22.50 -22.73
N GLY A 134 0.04 22.41 -23.96
CA GLY A 134 1.35 21.86 -24.23
C GLY A 134 1.53 21.62 -25.73
N ILE A 135 2.58 20.90 -26.10
CA ILE A 135 2.89 20.61 -27.50
C ILE A 135 2.46 19.18 -27.82
N GLY A 136 1.55 19.03 -28.78
CA GLY A 136 1.04 17.75 -29.25
C GLY A 136 2.02 17.02 -30.19
N LYS A 137 1.64 15.80 -30.59
CA LYS A 137 2.36 15.08 -31.65
C LYS A 137 2.30 15.91 -32.95
N LEU A 138 3.46 16.11 -33.59
CA LEU A 138 3.71 17.03 -34.72
C LEU A 138 3.93 18.52 -34.36
N GLY A 139 4.19 18.85 -33.10
CA GLY A 139 4.64 20.21 -32.73
C GLY A 139 3.54 21.28 -32.68
N THR A 140 2.29 20.90 -32.89
CA THR A 140 1.13 21.81 -32.77
C THR A 140 0.79 22.05 -31.29
N PRO A 141 0.46 23.29 -30.88
CA PRO A 141 -0.11 23.54 -29.57
C PRO A 141 -1.40 22.74 -29.38
N ALA A 142 -1.43 21.90 -28.37
CA ALA A 142 -2.62 21.20 -27.91
C ALA A 142 -3.14 21.92 -26.66
N GLU A 143 -4.39 22.35 -26.70
CA GLU A 143 -5.13 22.86 -25.56
C GLU A 143 -6.40 22.04 -25.40
N LEU A 144 -6.62 21.48 -24.21
CA LEU A 144 -7.85 20.75 -23.89
C LEU A 144 -8.40 21.22 -22.54
N GLU A 145 -9.69 21.54 -22.52
CA GLU A 145 -10.44 21.55 -21.27
C GLU A 145 -10.88 20.13 -20.93
N LEU A 146 -10.57 19.70 -19.71
CA LEU A 146 -10.88 18.39 -19.19
C LEU A 146 -11.74 18.54 -17.95
N GLU A 147 -12.71 17.65 -17.78
CA GLU A 147 -13.52 17.54 -16.57
C GLU A 147 -13.52 16.12 -16.00
N GLY A 148 -13.96 15.99 -14.75
CA GLY A 148 -14.22 14.69 -14.13
C GLY A 148 -12.99 13.79 -14.05
N TRP A 149 -13.14 12.55 -14.55
CA TRP A 149 -12.06 11.57 -14.50
C TRP A 149 -10.88 11.95 -15.40
N ASN A 150 -11.12 12.61 -16.54
CA ASN A 150 -10.05 13.01 -17.45
C ASN A 150 -9.25 14.21 -16.89
N ALA A 151 -9.90 15.13 -16.18
CA ALA A 151 -9.22 16.17 -15.40
C ALA A 151 -8.31 15.57 -14.31
N ARG A 152 -8.78 14.51 -13.64
CA ARG A 152 -8.03 13.77 -12.63
C ARG A 152 -6.80 13.06 -13.21
N ILE A 153 -6.92 12.42 -14.37
CA ILE A 153 -5.76 11.80 -15.05
C ILE A 153 -4.71 12.88 -15.36
N ALA A 154 -5.10 14.01 -15.97
CA ALA A 154 -4.15 15.08 -16.27
C ALA A 154 -3.43 15.60 -15.02
N GLN A 155 -4.14 15.81 -13.91
CA GLN A 155 -3.52 16.21 -12.63
C GLN A 155 -2.57 15.14 -12.07
N HIS A 156 -2.88 13.85 -12.23
CA HIS A 156 -2.02 12.75 -11.80
C HIS A 156 -0.72 12.69 -12.62
N GLU A 157 -0.80 12.76 -13.94
CA GLU A 157 0.39 12.73 -14.80
C GLU A 157 1.23 14.02 -14.67
N MET A 158 0.60 15.16 -14.40
CA MET A 158 1.29 16.42 -14.08
C MET A 158 2.03 16.39 -12.74
N ASP A 159 1.50 15.70 -11.72
CA ASP A 159 2.22 15.48 -10.46
C ASP A 159 3.54 14.71 -10.70
N HIS A 160 3.52 13.65 -11.52
CA HIS A 160 4.73 12.88 -11.86
C HIS A 160 5.83 13.71 -12.51
N LEU A 161 5.47 14.71 -13.34
CA LEU A 161 6.46 15.63 -13.92
C LEU A 161 7.12 16.58 -12.90
N ASN A 162 6.56 16.68 -11.70
CA ASN A 162 7.03 17.55 -10.64
C ASN A 162 7.57 16.75 -9.44
N GLY A 163 7.90 15.46 -9.62
CA GLY A 163 8.43 14.58 -8.57
C GLY A 163 7.42 14.19 -7.48
N MET A 164 6.13 14.42 -7.73
CA MET A 164 5.03 14.10 -6.80
C MET A 164 4.32 12.82 -7.22
N ILE A 165 3.94 12.01 -6.23
CA ILE A 165 3.19 10.78 -6.39
C ILE A 165 1.89 10.90 -5.57
N TYR A 166 0.82 10.22 -5.97
CA TYR A 166 -0.49 10.35 -5.30
C TYR A 166 -0.45 10.11 -3.76
N VAL A 167 0.51 9.30 -3.28
CA VAL A 167 0.73 9.05 -1.84
C VAL A 167 1.12 10.30 -1.06
N ASP A 168 1.70 11.31 -1.72
CA ASP A 168 2.03 12.60 -1.09
C ASP A 168 0.75 13.40 -0.79
N ARG A 169 -0.27 13.30 -1.66
CA ARG A 169 -1.55 14.02 -1.57
C ARG A 169 -2.70 13.24 -0.93
N MET A 170 -2.54 11.94 -0.68
CA MET A 170 -3.65 11.07 -0.27
C MET A 170 -4.23 11.38 1.11
N ASP A 171 -5.50 11.01 1.28
CA ASP A 171 -6.07 10.74 2.59
C ASP A 171 -5.53 9.40 3.12
N VAL A 172 -4.63 9.48 4.11
CA VAL A 172 -3.97 8.31 4.73
C VAL A 172 -4.94 7.28 5.29
N SER A 173 -6.11 7.71 5.80
CA SER A 173 -7.10 6.79 6.36
C SER A 173 -7.65 5.82 5.31
N THR A 174 -7.60 6.22 4.04
CA THR A 174 -8.12 5.48 2.88
C THR A 174 -7.05 4.67 2.13
N PHE A 175 -5.78 4.72 2.56
CA PHE A 175 -4.73 3.91 1.93
C PHE A 175 -5.01 2.41 2.11
N ASN A 176 -4.99 1.68 0.99
CA ASN A 176 -5.67 0.40 0.86
C ASN A 176 -4.91 -0.52 -0.12
N CYS A 177 -4.65 -1.77 0.28
CA CYS A 177 -4.16 -2.82 -0.58
C CYS A 177 -5.31 -3.38 -1.44
N LEU A 178 -5.26 -3.18 -2.76
CA LEU A 178 -6.36 -3.51 -3.68
C LEU A 178 -6.82 -4.98 -3.63
N SER A 179 -5.97 -5.89 -3.14
CA SER A 179 -6.23 -7.33 -3.09
C SER A 179 -6.44 -7.90 -1.68
N TRP A 180 -6.61 -7.08 -0.63
CA TRP A 180 -6.71 -7.57 0.76
C TRP A 180 -7.79 -8.65 0.95
N GLN A 181 -8.94 -8.51 0.27
CA GLN A 181 -10.03 -9.48 0.32
C GLN A 181 -9.62 -10.83 -0.27
N GLN A 182 -8.93 -10.84 -1.41
CA GLN A 182 -8.44 -12.05 -2.08
C GLN A 182 -7.30 -12.70 -1.29
N ILE A 183 -6.42 -11.90 -0.68
CA ILE A 183 -5.34 -12.38 0.21
C ILE A 183 -5.94 -13.13 1.39
N ASN A 184 -6.94 -12.54 2.05
CA ASN A 184 -7.67 -13.20 3.14
C ASN A 184 -8.51 -14.39 2.67
N ALA A 185 -9.10 -14.36 1.47
CA ALA A 185 -9.81 -15.52 0.92
C ALA A 185 -8.87 -16.69 0.57
N ALA A 186 -7.59 -16.41 0.29
CA ALA A 186 -6.59 -17.38 -0.16
C ALA A 186 -5.55 -17.77 0.93
N GLU A 187 -5.78 -17.46 2.21
CA GLU A 187 -4.84 -17.76 3.31
C GLU A 187 -3.43 -17.19 3.07
N GLY A 188 -3.37 -15.96 2.54
CA GLY A 188 -2.11 -15.30 2.19
C GLY A 188 -1.51 -15.76 0.86
N ARG A 189 -2.03 -16.81 0.20
CA ARG A 189 -1.53 -17.39 -1.06
C ARG A 189 -1.84 -16.52 -2.28
N SER A 190 -1.32 -15.30 -2.25
CA SER A 190 -1.39 -14.28 -3.29
C SER A 190 -0.09 -13.47 -3.29
N ALA A 191 0.09 -12.59 -4.27
CA ALA A 191 1.27 -11.75 -4.42
C ALA A 191 0.94 -10.39 -5.05
N ILE A 192 1.83 -9.41 -4.88
CA ILE A 192 1.87 -8.19 -5.70
C ILE A 192 2.66 -8.51 -6.97
N TRP A 193 2.05 -8.28 -8.13
CA TRP A 193 2.63 -8.60 -9.44
C TRP A 193 3.03 -7.31 -10.17
N PHE A 194 4.32 -7.19 -10.49
CA PHE A 194 4.88 -5.99 -11.14
C PHE A 194 4.76 -6.00 -12.66
N HIS A 195 4.54 -7.18 -13.27
CA HIS A 195 4.17 -7.32 -14.68
C HIS A 195 2.65 -7.40 -14.86
N LYS A 196 2.17 -7.32 -16.12
CA LYS A 196 0.76 -7.58 -16.43
C LYS A 196 0.42 -9.06 -16.18
N GLN A 197 -0.66 -9.33 -15.46
CA GLN A 197 -1.28 -10.65 -15.41
C GLN A 197 -2.23 -10.86 -16.61
N PRO A 198 -2.52 -12.12 -17.02
CA PRO A 198 -3.65 -12.41 -17.88
C PRO A 198 -4.96 -11.90 -17.24
N ALA A 199 -5.91 -11.42 -18.06
CA ALA A 199 -7.07 -10.63 -17.61
C ALA A 199 -8.09 -11.34 -16.69
N ASN A 200 -7.87 -12.61 -16.33
CA ASN A 200 -8.87 -13.47 -15.70
C ASN A 200 -8.97 -13.33 -14.17
N LEU A 201 -8.09 -12.57 -13.48
CA LEU A 201 -8.15 -12.43 -12.01
C LEU A 201 -9.04 -11.28 -11.50
N TYR A 202 -9.29 -10.24 -12.30
CA TYR A 202 -9.99 -9.02 -11.82
C TYR A 202 -11.52 -9.14 -11.71
N LYS A 203 -12.13 -10.26 -12.16
CA LYS A 203 -13.59 -10.44 -12.21
C LYS A 203 -14.28 -10.68 -10.85
N SER A 204 -13.56 -10.79 -9.73
CA SER A 204 -14.13 -11.14 -8.41
C SER A 204 -14.50 -9.96 -7.51
N ILE A 205 -14.33 -8.71 -7.96
CA ILE A 205 -14.25 -7.52 -7.08
C ILE A 205 -15.62 -6.95 -6.64
N ILE A 206 -16.75 -7.52 -7.08
CA ILE A 206 -18.08 -6.96 -6.80
C ILE A 206 -18.97 -7.92 -6.01
N GLY A 207 -19.07 -7.66 -4.70
CA GLY A 207 -20.21 -8.09 -3.89
C GLY A 207 -19.91 -9.00 -2.70
N THR A 208 -19.54 -8.42 -1.56
CA THR A 208 -19.90 -8.98 -0.23
C THR A 208 -19.78 -7.91 0.86
N ARG A 209 -20.88 -7.21 1.17
CA ARG A 209 -21.01 -6.56 2.48
C ARG A 209 -21.33 -7.64 3.51
N ARG A 210 -20.60 -7.69 4.63
CA ARG A 210 -21.03 -8.47 5.81
C ARG A 210 -22.17 -7.71 6.48
N SER A 211 -23.38 -8.27 6.50
CA SER A 211 -24.37 -7.95 7.51
C SER A 211 -24.29 -9.01 8.61
N LEU A 212 -24.24 -8.57 9.86
CA LEU A 212 -24.40 -9.44 11.02
C LEU A 212 -25.87 -9.46 11.40
N SER A 213 -26.46 -10.66 11.50
CA SER A 213 -27.79 -10.87 12.07
C SER A 213 -27.67 -11.95 13.14
N THR A 214 -28.22 -11.67 14.32
CA THR A 214 -28.05 -12.50 15.52
C THR A 214 -29.35 -13.20 15.91
N SER A 215 -29.73 -14.23 15.16
CA SER A 215 -30.74 -15.22 15.58
C SER A 215 -30.62 -16.54 14.82
N LEU A 216 -30.85 -17.67 15.50
CA LEU A 216 -30.88 -19.01 14.93
C LEU A 216 -32.15 -19.75 15.38
N PRO A 217 -33.03 -20.21 14.47
CA PRO A 217 -34.14 -21.10 14.82
C PRO A 217 -33.68 -22.54 15.07
N ALA A 218 -34.38 -23.22 15.97
CA ALA A 218 -34.05 -24.56 16.46
C ALA A 218 -34.53 -25.71 15.56
N GLY A 219 -33.85 -26.87 15.68
CA GLY A 219 -34.30 -28.16 15.16
C GLY A 219 -33.90 -28.46 13.71
N GLN A 220 -33.06 -29.49 13.53
CA GLN A 220 -32.55 -30.13 12.29
C GLN A 220 -31.01 -30.34 12.41
N SER A 221 -30.32 -31.42 12.03
CA SER A 221 -30.61 -32.71 11.33
C SER A 221 -31.41 -32.60 10.02
N PHE A 222 -30.94 -33.16 8.89
CA PHE A 222 -31.23 -32.68 7.51
C PHE A 222 -30.56 -31.34 7.16
N ARG A 223 -30.49 -30.39 8.09
CA ARG A 223 -29.73 -29.12 7.98
C ARG A 223 -28.24 -29.30 7.65
N LYS A 224 -27.58 -30.34 8.18
CA LYS A 224 -26.17 -30.69 7.84
C LYS A 224 -26.00 -31.19 6.39
N TRP A 225 -27.04 -31.84 5.85
CA TRP A 225 -27.05 -32.37 4.49
C TRP A 225 -27.36 -31.28 3.46
N TYR A 226 -28.29 -30.36 3.77
CA TYR A 226 -28.55 -29.19 2.93
C TYR A 226 -27.42 -28.13 2.99
N GLN A 227 -26.69 -28.02 4.12
CA GLN A 227 -25.47 -27.20 4.21
C GLN A 227 -24.48 -27.55 3.08
N GLN A 228 -24.17 -28.84 2.90
CA GLN A 228 -23.18 -29.32 1.93
C GLN A 228 -23.51 -29.03 0.45
N LEU A 229 -24.75 -28.61 0.13
CA LEU A 229 -25.14 -28.24 -1.23
C LEU A 229 -24.99 -26.73 -1.55
N TRP A 230 -24.81 -25.87 -0.54
CA TRP A 230 -24.74 -24.41 -0.72
C TRP A 230 -23.67 -23.69 0.11
N THR A 231 -22.98 -24.36 1.05
CA THR A 231 -21.87 -23.75 1.78
C THR A 231 -20.57 -23.82 0.99
N THR A 232 -20.16 -22.68 0.41
CA THR A 232 -18.74 -22.32 0.46
C THR A 232 -18.36 -22.14 1.93
N GLU A 233 -17.86 -23.21 2.57
CA GLU A 233 -17.35 -23.11 3.94
C GLU A 233 -16.26 -22.03 3.99
N ARG A 234 -16.46 -21.04 4.86
CA ARG A 234 -15.49 -19.96 5.08
C ARG A 234 -14.32 -20.50 5.89
N THR A 235 -13.39 -21.20 5.25
CA THR A 235 -12.24 -21.82 5.92
C THR A 235 -11.11 -20.85 6.28
N ASN A 236 -11.31 -19.53 6.17
CA ASN A 236 -10.34 -18.56 6.69
C ASN A 236 -11.00 -17.53 7.63
N LEU A 237 -11.21 -17.97 8.87
CA LEU A 237 -11.47 -17.10 10.02
C LEU A 237 -10.16 -16.88 10.79
N PRO A 238 -9.97 -15.72 11.44
CA PRO A 238 -8.80 -15.47 12.28
C PRO A 238 -8.80 -16.38 13.53
N PRO A 239 -7.63 -16.63 14.16
CA PRO A 239 -6.32 -16.04 13.88
C PRO A 239 -5.64 -16.58 12.61
N TYR A 240 -5.20 -15.67 11.74
CA TYR A 240 -4.61 -15.98 10.45
C TYR A 240 -3.16 -16.50 10.53
N SER A 241 -2.71 -17.23 9.49
CA SER A 241 -1.31 -17.68 9.31
C SER A 241 -0.48 -16.79 8.37
N HIS A 242 -1.08 -15.67 7.97
CA HIS A 242 -0.54 -14.60 7.15
C HIS A 242 -0.92 -13.25 7.77
N PHE A 243 -0.22 -12.19 7.35
CA PHE A 243 -0.56 -10.84 7.77
C PHE A 243 -1.77 -10.31 6.99
N THR A 244 -2.80 -9.84 7.69
CA THR A 244 -3.84 -8.98 7.11
C THR A 244 -3.16 -7.77 6.46
N GLN A 245 -3.70 -7.30 5.33
CA GLN A 245 -3.16 -6.15 4.63
C GLN A 245 -4.05 -4.93 4.85
N ILE A 246 -3.45 -3.74 4.87
CA ILE A 246 -4.14 -2.46 4.99
C ILE A 246 -5.31 -2.39 4.01
N GLY A 247 -6.49 -1.98 4.49
CA GLY A 247 -7.75 -2.16 3.79
C GLY A 247 -8.68 -3.16 4.49
N ASP A 248 -8.13 -4.17 5.17
CA ASP A 248 -8.89 -4.95 6.15
C ASP A 248 -9.30 -4.02 7.32
N PRO A 249 -10.59 -3.87 7.64
CA PRO A 249 -11.06 -2.97 8.69
C PRO A 249 -10.45 -3.25 10.08
N VAL A 250 -10.00 -4.47 10.35
CA VAL A 250 -9.37 -4.81 11.64
C VAL A 250 -8.13 -3.96 11.94
N LEU A 251 -7.38 -3.57 10.91
CA LEU A 251 -6.17 -2.75 11.03
C LEU A 251 -6.46 -1.25 11.27
N ARG A 252 -7.73 -0.85 11.18
CA ARG A 252 -8.22 0.51 11.42
C ARG A 252 -9.13 0.61 12.65
N GLN A 253 -9.26 -0.47 13.41
CA GLN A 253 -10.03 -0.52 14.66
C GLN A 253 -9.10 -0.43 15.86
N GLN A 254 -9.54 0.26 16.91
CA GLN A 254 -8.93 0.14 18.21
C GLN A 254 -9.24 -1.26 18.77
N ALA A 255 -8.19 -2.01 19.11
CA ALA A 255 -8.30 -3.37 19.61
C ALA A 255 -8.87 -3.39 21.03
N ALA A 256 -9.73 -4.37 21.31
CA ALA A 256 -10.38 -4.52 22.61
C ALA A 256 -9.43 -5.10 23.66
N ALA A 257 -9.56 -4.67 24.92
CA ALA A 257 -8.82 -5.30 26.02
C ALA A 257 -9.25 -6.76 26.19
N VAL A 258 -8.29 -7.64 26.48
CA VAL A 258 -8.54 -9.02 26.91
C VAL A 258 -9.06 -8.98 28.35
N PRO A 259 -10.22 -9.57 28.68
CA PRO A 259 -10.65 -9.70 30.07
C PRO A 259 -9.61 -10.47 30.88
N VAL A 260 -9.26 -9.98 32.08
CA VAL A 260 -8.12 -10.49 32.86
C VAL A 260 -8.32 -11.96 33.23
N GLU A 261 -9.56 -12.33 33.54
CA GLU A 261 -10.01 -13.69 33.83
C GLU A 261 -9.91 -14.66 32.65
N LEU A 262 -9.66 -14.18 31.42
CA LEU A 262 -9.47 -14.99 30.22
C LEU A 262 -8.01 -15.05 29.74
N ILE A 263 -7.06 -14.37 30.40
CA ILE A 263 -5.67 -14.31 29.94
C ILE A 263 -4.99 -15.69 29.89
N GLU A 264 -5.28 -16.53 30.88
CA GLU A 264 -4.80 -17.92 30.96
C GLU A 264 -5.76 -18.92 30.28
N SER A 265 -6.69 -18.45 29.43
CA SER A 265 -7.58 -19.35 28.70
C SER A 265 -6.88 -19.99 27.49
N PRO A 266 -7.26 -21.24 27.10
CA PRO A 266 -6.69 -21.91 25.93
C PRO A 266 -6.86 -21.13 24.62
N GLU A 267 -7.89 -20.27 24.52
CA GLU A 267 -8.13 -19.42 23.36
C GLU A 267 -7.09 -18.29 23.26
N ILE A 268 -6.71 -17.65 24.38
CA ILE A 268 -5.67 -16.62 24.39
C ILE A 268 -4.29 -17.24 24.18
N GLU A 269 -4.02 -18.40 24.78
CA GLU A 269 -2.80 -19.18 24.53
C GLU A 269 -2.66 -19.50 23.03
N ALA A 270 -3.70 -20.06 22.39
CA ALA A 270 -3.69 -20.37 20.95
C ALA A 270 -3.51 -19.12 20.05
N ILE A 271 -4.07 -17.97 20.43
CA ILE A 271 -3.84 -16.70 19.72
C ILE A 271 -2.37 -16.28 19.83
N VAL A 272 -1.77 -16.33 21.03
CA VAL A 272 -0.36 -15.98 21.27
C VAL A 272 0.58 -16.93 20.53
N GLU A 273 0.34 -18.25 20.60
CA GLU A 273 1.12 -19.23 19.84
C GLU A 273 1.09 -18.94 18.34
N GLN A 274 -0.09 -18.64 17.80
CA GLN A 274 -0.27 -18.32 16.39
C GLN A 274 0.41 -16.99 16.01
N MET A 275 0.38 -15.96 16.87
CA MET A 275 1.15 -14.72 16.69
C MET A 275 2.66 -15.01 16.63
N VAL A 276 3.20 -15.76 17.59
CA VAL A 276 4.63 -16.10 17.67
C VAL A 276 5.06 -16.94 16.47
N LYS A 277 4.22 -17.88 16.02
CA LYS A 277 4.43 -18.67 14.81
C LYS A 277 4.47 -17.81 13.56
N VAL A 278 3.56 -16.84 13.41
CA VAL A 278 3.57 -15.90 12.29
C VAL A 278 4.80 -14.99 12.36
N LEU A 279 5.11 -14.39 13.50
CA LEU A 279 6.31 -13.53 13.68
C LEU A 279 7.58 -14.25 13.20
N ARG A 280 7.78 -15.47 13.69
CA ARG A 280 8.95 -16.29 13.36
C ARG A 280 8.93 -16.82 11.92
N LYS A 281 7.76 -17.14 11.36
CA LYS A 281 7.62 -17.53 9.95
C LYS A 281 8.06 -16.40 9.01
N TYR A 282 7.69 -15.16 9.32
CA TYR A 282 8.00 -14.03 8.43
C TYR A 282 9.36 -13.38 8.68
N ASN A 283 10.06 -13.71 9.78
CA ASN A 283 11.26 -13.02 10.27
C ASN A 283 11.01 -11.53 10.56
N CYS A 284 9.82 -11.16 11.04
CA CYS A 284 9.58 -9.81 11.56
C CYS A 284 9.98 -9.74 13.04
N VAL A 285 10.11 -8.51 13.54
CA VAL A 285 10.65 -8.21 14.88
C VAL A 285 9.57 -7.90 15.91
N GLY A 286 8.34 -7.70 15.44
CA GLY A 286 7.14 -7.51 16.24
C GLY A 286 5.90 -7.96 15.46
N ILE A 287 4.81 -8.18 16.20
CA ILE A 287 3.48 -8.46 15.68
C ILE A 287 2.41 -8.05 16.70
N ALA A 288 1.29 -7.53 16.23
CA ALA A 288 0.09 -7.26 17.01
C ALA A 288 -1.08 -8.15 16.57
N ALA A 289 -1.96 -8.57 17.49
CA ALA A 289 -3.08 -9.47 17.17
C ALA A 289 -3.99 -8.98 16.02
N PRO A 290 -4.27 -7.67 15.83
CA PRO A 290 -5.02 -7.16 14.67
C PRO A 290 -4.40 -7.54 13.32
N GLN A 291 -3.07 -7.67 13.24
CA GLN A 291 -2.36 -8.08 12.03
C GLN A 291 -2.61 -9.55 11.63
N ILE A 292 -3.13 -10.39 12.54
CA ILE A 292 -3.62 -11.74 12.23
C ILE A 292 -5.16 -11.81 12.28
N GLY A 293 -5.84 -10.67 12.20
CA GLY A 293 -7.30 -10.56 12.14
C GLY A 293 -8.01 -10.63 13.50
N VAL A 294 -7.29 -10.59 14.62
CA VAL A 294 -7.86 -10.66 15.97
C VAL A 294 -7.80 -9.29 16.64
N SER A 295 -8.95 -8.64 16.83
CA SER A 295 -9.03 -7.28 17.40
C SER A 295 -8.89 -7.26 18.93
N LEU A 296 -7.77 -7.78 19.46
CA LEU A 296 -7.45 -7.81 20.89
C LEU A 296 -6.12 -7.09 21.19
N ARG A 297 -5.99 -6.50 22.38
CA ARG A 297 -4.77 -5.81 22.83
C ARG A 297 -3.69 -6.79 23.24
N ILE A 298 -3.10 -7.47 22.26
CA ILE A 298 -1.98 -8.39 22.44
C ILE A 298 -0.88 -8.04 21.43
N ILE A 299 0.36 -7.93 21.90
CA ILE A 299 1.55 -7.82 21.05
C ILE A 299 2.59 -8.89 21.42
N ALA A 300 3.42 -9.25 20.45
CA ALA A 300 4.63 -10.03 20.67
C ALA A 300 5.81 -9.38 19.93
N MET A 301 6.97 -9.29 20.59
CA MET A 301 8.19 -8.69 20.05
C MET A 301 9.38 -9.63 20.27
N GLU A 302 10.24 -9.78 19.27
CA GLU A 302 11.42 -10.66 19.32
C GLU A 302 12.48 -10.21 18.30
N PHE A 303 13.64 -9.74 18.75
CA PHE A 303 14.78 -9.35 17.90
C PHE A 303 15.95 -10.30 18.14
N LYS A 304 16.07 -11.34 17.31
CA LYS A 304 17.08 -12.39 17.47
C LYS A 304 18.45 -11.95 16.96
N LYS A 305 19.53 -12.38 17.63
CA LYS A 305 20.92 -12.28 17.14
C LYS A 305 21.18 -12.88 15.75
N SER A 306 20.32 -13.77 15.25
CA SER A 306 20.41 -14.23 13.85
C SER A 306 20.13 -13.10 12.85
N LEU A 307 19.18 -12.21 13.14
CA LEU A 307 18.79 -11.10 12.27
C LEU A 307 19.86 -10.00 12.21
N GLN A 308 20.64 -9.83 13.29
CA GLN A 308 21.82 -8.94 13.30
C GLN A 308 22.79 -9.28 12.15
N LYS A 309 22.99 -10.57 11.84
CA LYS A 309 23.91 -11.01 10.79
C LYS A 309 23.44 -10.68 9.37
N GLU A 310 22.17 -10.31 9.20
CA GLU A 310 21.58 -9.92 7.91
C GLU A 310 21.73 -8.41 7.64
N MET A 311 22.29 -7.64 8.58
CA MET A 311 22.41 -6.17 8.47
C MET A 311 23.88 -5.70 8.49
N PRO A 312 24.23 -4.62 7.75
CA PRO A 312 25.53 -3.98 7.89
C PRO A 312 25.73 -3.38 9.29
N GLU A 313 26.93 -3.53 9.86
CA GLU A 313 27.24 -3.06 11.22
C GLU A 313 26.93 -1.57 11.43
N ALA A 314 27.22 -0.71 10.44
CA ALA A 314 26.89 0.72 10.50
C ALA A 314 25.37 0.99 10.62
N VAL A 315 24.53 0.15 10.02
CA VAL A 315 23.06 0.23 10.15
C VAL A 315 22.61 -0.25 11.53
N TYR A 316 23.23 -1.30 12.07
CA TYR A 316 22.95 -1.81 13.41
C TYR A 316 23.25 -0.76 14.50
N GLN A 317 24.44 -0.15 14.42
CA GLN A 317 24.88 0.88 15.37
C GLN A 317 24.08 2.18 15.24
N SER A 318 23.90 2.72 14.02
CA SER A 318 23.15 3.97 13.80
C SER A 318 21.68 3.90 14.21
N ARG A 319 21.08 2.70 14.23
CA ARG A 319 19.70 2.46 14.67
C ARG A 319 19.58 2.07 16.14
N GLN A 320 20.69 2.06 16.88
CA GLN A 320 20.74 1.62 18.29
C GLN A 320 20.05 0.25 18.48
N MET A 321 20.40 -0.73 17.65
CA MET A 321 19.82 -2.08 17.70
C MET A 321 20.41 -2.90 18.85
N SER A 322 19.59 -3.73 19.48
CA SER A 322 19.99 -4.67 20.53
C SER A 322 19.10 -5.91 20.50
N GLU A 323 19.60 -7.04 21.01
CA GLU A 323 18.81 -8.27 21.11
C GLU A 323 17.60 -8.09 22.04
N LEU A 324 16.45 -8.61 21.62
CA LEU A 324 15.19 -8.59 22.37
C LEU A 324 14.68 -10.04 22.48
N PRO A 325 14.72 -10.68 23.66
CA PRO A 325 14.08 -11.97 23.85
C PRO A 325 12.57 -11.86 23.61
N LEU A 326 11.93 -12.98 23.26
CA LEU A 326 10.49 -13.02 23.02
C LEU A 326 9.73 -12.41 24.20
N THR A 327 9.09 -11.28 23.94
CA THR A 327 8.34 -10.48 24.90
C THR A 327 6.90 -10.41 24.42
N VAL A 328 5.99 -11.06 25.13
CA VAL A 328 4.54 -11.01 24.86
C VAL A 328 3.89 -10.17 25.94
N LEU A 329 3.04 -9.21 25.55
CA LEU A 329 2.29 -8.38 26.48
C LEU A 329 0.83 -8.30 26.07
N ILE A 330 -0.04 -8.52 27.04
CA ILE A 330 -1.50 -8.44 26.96
C ILE A 330 -1.95 -7.19 27.70
N ASN A 331 -2.91 -6.48 27.13
CA ASN A 331 -3.38 -5.15 27.55
C ASN A 331 -2.23 -4.13 27.78
N PRO A 332 -1.22 -4.02 26.90
CA PRO A 332 -0.12 -3.10 27.13
C PRO A 332 -0.55 -1.63 27.07
N VAL A 333 0.13 -0.82 27.89
CA VAL A 333 0.08 0.64 27.94
C VAL A 333 1.50 1.18 27.76
N LEU A 334 1.67 2.15 26.87
CA LEU A 334 2.96 2.77 26.55
C LEU A 334 3.06 4.17 27.16
N THR A 335 4.20 4.47 27.78
CA THR A 335 4.58 5.79 28.27
C THR A 335 5.91 6.19 27.64
N VAL A 336 6.03 7.42 27.14
CA VAL A 336 7.31 7.93 26.61
C VAL A 336 8.24 8.29 27.77
N THR A 337 9.46 7.74 27.78
CA THR A 337 10.48 8.03 28.80
C THR A 337 11.57 8.97 28.29
N ASN A 338 11.80 9.02 26.97
CA ASN A 338 12.68 9.98 26.33
C ASN A 338 12.03 10.50 25.04
N TYR A 339 11.80 11.82 25.00
CA TYR A 339 11.09 12.53 23.93
C TYR A 339 11.98 12.90 22.72
N ALA A 340 13.29 12.62 22.77
CA ALA A 340 14.14 12.70 21.59
C ALA A 340 13.57 11.81 20.47
N LYS A 341 13.63 12.29 19.22
CA LYS A 341 13.07 11.58 18.06
C LYS A 341 14.18 11.02 17.18
N LEU A 342 14.10 9.72 16.88
CA LEU A 342 14.95 9.04 15.90
C LEU A 342 14.17 8.80 14.61
N LYS A 343 14.71 9.25 13.47
CA LYS A 343 14.13 9.05 12.13
C LYS A 343 14.88 7.94 11.39
N HIS A 344 14.19 6.85 11.08
CA HIS A 344 14.76 5.71 10.35
C HIS A 344 13.69 5.06 9.45
N PRO A 345 14.12 4.32 8.40
CA PRO A 345 13.21 3.54 7.56
C PRO A 345 12.49 2.46 8.37
N GLU A 346 11.16 2.51 8.30
CA GLU A 346 10.22 1.58 8.91
C GLU A 346 9.33 0.97 7.82
N GLY A 347 8.98 -0.30 7.97
CA GLY A 347 8.08 -1.02 7.07
C GLY A 347 7.18 -1.94 7.88
N CYS A 348 6.04 -2.31 7.31
CA CYS A 348 5.04 -3.13 7.99
C CYS A 348 4.68 -4.35 7.14
N MET A 349 4.50 -5.50 7.79
CA MET A 349 4.04 -6.72 7.10
C MET A 349 2.60 -6.62 6.59
N SER A 350 1.79 -5.71 7.15
CA SER A 350 0.46 -5.34 6.66
C SER A 350 0.45 -4.26 5.56
N VAL A 351 1.62 -3.74 5.17
CA VAL A 351 1.83 -2.88 4.00
C VAL A 351 3.01 -3.45 3.19
N ARG A 352 2.84 -4.71 2.76
CA ARG A 352 3.87 -5.51 2.13
C ARG A 352 4.51 -4.80 0.92
N GLY A 353 5.86 -4.80 0.88
CA GLY A 353 6.67 -4.34 -0.24
C GLY A 353 7.09 -2.86 -0.21
N PHE A 354 6.70 -2.12 0.83
CA PHE A 354 6.99 -0.70 0.98
C PHE A 354 7.53 -0.33 2.37
N SER A 355 8.30 0.75 2.42
CA SER A 355 8.83 1.36 3.63
C SER A 355 8.92 2.88 3.48
N ALA A 356 8.98 3.61 4.59
CA ALA A 356 9.29 5.03 4.63
C ALA A 356 10.00 5.38 5.95
N ASP A 357 10.65 6.54 6.00
CA ASP A 357 11.17 7.07 7.26
C ASP A 357 10.02 7.46 8.20
N VAL A 358 10.18 7.05 9.46
CA VAL A 358 9.23 7.34 10.54
C VAL A 358 9.99 7.85 11.75
N GLU A 359 9.56 8.97 12.30
CA GLU A 359 10.04 9.46 13.59
C GLU A 359 9.43 8.65 14.73
N ARG A 360 10.27 8.17 15.63
CA ARG A 360 9.87 7.45 16.85
C ARG A 360 10.60 8.04 18.05
N PHE A 361 9.96 8.02 19.22
CA PHE A 361 10.62 8.41 20.46
C PHE A 361 11.77 7.45 20.79
N GLU A 362 12.88 7.99 21.27
CA GLU A 362 14.11 7.24 21.55
C GLU A 362 13.94 6.27 22.72
N GLY A 363 13.08 6.59 23.70
CA GLY A 363 12.84 5.77 24.88
C GLY A 363 11.37 5.69 25.27
N VAL A 364 10.90 4.48 25.57
CA VAL A 364 9.54 4.21 26.04
C VAL A 364 9.55 3.17 27.16
N LYS A 365 8.59 3.26 28.07
CA LYS A 365 8.21 2.21 29.00
C LYS A 365 6.92 1.56 28.50
N LEU A 366 6.86 0.24 28.55
CA LEU A 366 5.70 -0.57 28.20
C LEU A 366 5.30 -1.42 29.41
N SER A 367 4.05 -1.27 29.85
CA SER A 367 3.49 -1.94 31.02
C SER A 367 2.26 -2.75 30.63
N GLY A 368 2.19 -4.01 31.02
CA GLY A 368 1.07 -4.90 30.69
C GLY A 368 1.13 -6.23 31.44
N LEU A 369 0.30 -7.20 31.05
CA LEU A 369 0.27 -8.54 31.65
C LEU A 369 0.99 -9.55 30.75
N ASP A 370 1.70 -10.51 31.33
CA ASP A 370 2.20 -11.69 30.60
C ASP A 370 1.11 -12.77 30.43
N THR A 371 1.46 -13.87 29.76
CA THR A 371 0.58 -15.03 29.54
C THR A 371 0.26 -15.84 30.80
N SER A 372 0.74 -15.41 31.97
CA SER A 372 0.39 -15.97 33.29
C SER A 372 -0.21 -14.91 34.21
N SER A 373 -0.88 -13.91 33.61
CA SER A 373 -1.57 -12.80 34.26
C SER A 373 -0.69 -11.94 35.19
N LYS A 374 0.64 -11.98 35.06
CA LYS A 374 1.55 -11.20 35.93
C LYS A 374 1.89 -9.88 35.27
N GLN A 375 1.86 -8.81 36.07
CA GLN A 375 2.32 -7.50 35.64
C GLN A 375 3.79 -7.54 35.23
N LYS A 376 4.07 -6.97 34.05
CA LYS A 376 5.39 -6.78 33.47
C LYS A 376 5.56 -5.33 33.05
N ASP A 377 6.70 -4.78 33.42
CA ASP A 377 7.14 -3.45 33.07
C ASP A 377 8.48 -3.59 32.34
N HIS A 378 8.57 -3.07 31.12
CA HIS A 378 9.76 -3.10 30.30
C HIS A 378 10.12 -1.69 29.85
N GLU A 379 11.36 -1.28 30.05
CA GLU A 379 11.90 -0.06 29.44
C GLU A 379 12.71 -0.43 28.20
N PHE A 380 12.44 0.29 27.11
CA PHE A 380 13.07 0.10 25.82
C PHE A 380 13.66 1.42 25.33
N SER A 381 14.79 1.31 24.63
CA SER A 381 15.43 2.41 23.91
C SER A 381 15.74 2.01 22.46
N GLY A 382 16.10 2.99 21.63
CA GLY A 382 16.61 2.77 20.28
C GLY A 382 15.65 1.99 19.39
N TRP A 383 16.16 0.94 18.75
CA TRP A 383 15.34 0.10 17.86
C TRP A 383 14.21 -0.64 18.59
N ASN A 384 14.44 -1.09 19.83
CA ASN A 384 13.41 -1.81 20.58
C ASN A 384 12.28 -0.87 21.03
N ALA A 385 12.58 0.41 21.32
CA ALA A 385 11.57 1.42 21.55
C ALA A 385 10.71 1.67 20.29
N ARG A 386 11.31 1.66 19.09
CA ARG A 386 10.60 1.75 17.82
C ARG A 386 9.65 0.56 17.60
N ILE A 387 10.09 -0.67 17.85
CA ILE A 387 9.24 -1.86 17.72
C ILE A 387 8.03 -1.73 18.66
N ALA A 388 8.26 -1.39 19.94
CA ALA A 388 7.18 -1.20 20.90
C ALA A 388 6.15 -0.14 20.46
N GLN A 389 6.61 0.98 19.90
CA GLN A 389 5.71 2.01 19.35
C GLN A 389 4.94 1.54 18.11
N HIS A 390 5.56 0.75 17.22
CA HIS A 390 4.91 0.20 16.02
C HIS A 390 3.80 -0.80 16.37
N GLU A 391 4.05 -1.73 17.28
CA GLU A 391 3.02 -2.70 17.67
C GLU A 391 1.89 -2.07 18.50
N MET A 392 2.20 -1.01 19.26
CA MET A 392 1.18 -0.22 19.97
C MET A 392 0.28 0.59 19.03
N ASP A 393 0.83 1.18 17.96
CA ASP A 393 0.02 1.84 16.91
C ASP A 393 -1.02 0.88 16.32
N HIS A 394 -0.63 -0.39 16.08
CA HIS A 394 -1.53 -1.41 15.56
C HIS A 394 -2.67 -1.77 16.52
N LEU A 395 -2.48 -1.66 17.85
CA LEU A 395 -3.57 -1.82 18.81
C LEU A 395 -4.56 -0.64 18.81
N ASP A 396 -4.17 0.50 18.25
CA ASP A 396 -4.96 1.72 18.21
C ASP A 396 -5.47 2.06 16.79
N GLY A 397 -5.43 1.10 15.86
CA GLY A 397 -5.92 1.24 14.48
C GLY A 397 -5.04 2.10 13.55
N LYS A 398 -3.79 2.35 13.95
CA LYS A 398 -2.81 3.14 13.21
C LYS A 398 -1.81 2.25 12.51
N LEU A 399 -1.22 2.76 11.43
CA LEU A 399 -0.09 2.17 10.73
C LEU A 399 0.99 3.24 10.52
N TYR A 400 2.23 2.80 10.29
CA TYR A 400 3.36 3.70 10.03
C TYR A 400 3.09 4.71 8.89
N THR A 401 2.26 4.33 7.90
CA THR A 401 1.83 5.16 6.77
C THR A 401 1.06 6.42 7.17
N ASP A 402 0.50 6.47 8.37
CA ASP A 402 -0.28 7.62 8.86
C ASP A 402 0.63 8.77 9.35
N GLN A 403 1.89 8.46 9.67
CA GLN A 403 2.87 9.39 10.26
C GLN A 403 4.24 9.38 9.58
N MET A 404 4.38 8.64 8.46
CA MET A 404 5.62 8.59 7.70
C MET A 404 5.97 9.91 7.02
N ASP A 405 7.26 10.14 6.78
CA ASP A 405 7.70 11.10 5.78
C ASP A 405 7.36 10.55 4.39
N ARG A 406 6.25 11.04 3.82
CA ARG A 406 5.71 10.61 2.53
C ARG A 406 6.73 10.72 1.40
N SER A 407 7.66 11.68 1.45
CA SER A 407 8.70 11.87 0.42
C SER A 407 9.67 10.68 0.34
N THR A 408 9.86 9.97 1.46
CA THR A 408 10.75 8.80 1.59
C THR A 408 10.06 7.46 1.30
N PHE A 409 8.74 7.46 1.03
CA PHE A 409 8.00 6.23 0.72
C PHE A 409 8.59 5.56 -0.53
N SER A 410 8.98 4.29 -0.38
CA SER A 410 9.83 3.56 -1.33
C SER A 410 9.45 2.08 -1.40
N CYS A 411 9.55 1.51 -2.60
CA CYS A 411 9.36 0.09 -2.86
C CYS A 411 10.64 -0.68 -2.49
N THR A 412 10.54 -1.57 -1.51
CA THR A 412 11.70 -2.25 -0.90
C THR A 412 12.43 -3.23 -1.83
N CYS A 413 11.93 -3.46 -3.05
CA CYS A 413 12.55 -4.35 -4.03
C CYS A 413 12.74 -3.70 -5.42
N TRP A 414 12.71 -2.37 -5.52
CA TRP A 414 12.81 -1.65 -6.81
C TRP A 414 13.98 -2.12 -7.68
N GLU A 415 15.19 -2.27 -7.11
CA GLU A 415 16.38 -2.74 -7.85
C GLU A 415 16.16 -4.11 -8.53
N ALA A 416 15.45 -5.02 -7.85
CA ALA A 416 15.10 -6.33 -8.39
C ALA A 416 14.02 -6.23 -9.48
N VAL A 417 13.05 -5.32 -9.31
CA VAL A 417 12.01 -5.02 -10.32
C VAL A 417 12.66 -4.50 -11.60
N ASN A 418 13.58 -3.53 -11.51
CA ASN A 418 14.31 -2.98 -12.65
C ASN A 418 15.20 -4.06 -13.31
N THR A 419 16.03 -4.76 -12.53
CA THR A 419 16.95 -5.78 -13.03
C THR A 419 16.25 -6.94 -13.74
N LYS A 420 15.03 -7.31 -13.31
CA LYS A 420 14.22 -8.36 -13.95
C LYS A 420 13.20 -7.84 -14.96
N SER A 421 13.20 -6.53 -15.21
CA SER A 421 12.32 -5.83 -16.16
C SER A 421 10.84 -6.02 -15.85
N GLY A 422 10.43 -5.75 -14.60
CA GLY A 422 9.06 -5.91 -14.11
C GLY A 422 8.65 -7.34 -13.74
N ARG A 423 9.47 -8.36 -14.05
CA ARG A 423 9.19 -9.78 -13.74
C ARG A 423 9.58 -10.12 -12.30
N VAL A 424 8.88 -9.47 -11.36
CA VAL A 424 8.97 -9.69 -9.92
C VAL A 424 7.57 -9.85 -9.36
N GLU A 425 7.49 -10.73 -8.35
CA GLU A 425 6.35 -10.89 -7.47
C GLU A 425 6.80 -10.65 -6.03
N ILE A 426 5.92 -10.08 -5.20
CA ILE A 426 6.10 -10.04 -3.74
C ILE A 426 4.99 -10.89 -3.13
N PRO A 427 5.27 -12.12 -2.66
CA PRO A 427 4.25 -12.94 -2.03
C PRO A 427 3.85 -12.36 -0.65
N PHE A 428 2.56 -12.48 -0.35
CA PHE A 428 2.00 -12.21 0.98
C PHE A 428 2.15 -13.43 1.92
N TYR A 429 2.52 -14.58 1.36
CA TYR A 429 2.92 -15.78 2.10
C TYR A 429 4.43 -15.99 2.08
N LYS A 430 4.89 -16.82 3.00
CA LYS A 430 6.21 -17.49 3.02
C LYS A 430 5.97 -19.00 3.11
#